data_AF-A0A9D9LU87-F1
#
_entry.id   AF-A0A9D9LU87-F1
#
_cell.length_a   1.000
_cell.length_b   1.000
_cell.length_c   1.000
_cell.angle_alpha   90.00
_cell.angle_beta   90.00
_cell.angle_gamma   90.00
#
_symmetry.space_group_name_H-M   'P 1'
#
loop_
_entity.id
_entity.type
_entity.pdbx_description
1 polymer ?
#
loop_
_entity_poly.entity_id
_entity_poly.type
_entity_poly.pdbx_seq_one_letter_code
_entity_poly.pdbx_strand_id
1 'polypeptide(L)'
;KYGIYDDPWRLKAEKERMERIGFDLSRVYFEGFTNLYLNRYNDMDIALDTFPYPGGGTTCDALLMNVPVVTLEGNSNHERFGKSILENIGLDDLVAKSTDEYVDIAVNLAADTERLKKYHSEIYDRMTRSAIMDQSIYMKDLEEAYEKIFGDWLES
;
A
#
# COMPACT_ATOMS: atom_id res chain seq x y z
N LYS A 1 -1.39 -20.54 10.58
CA LYS A 1 -1.33 -20.37 9.10
C LYS A 1 0.13 -20.05 8.80
N TYR A 2 0.89 -20.97 8.23
CA TYR A 2 2.32 -20.71 7.94
C TYR A 2 2.40 -19.80 6.71
N GLY A 3 3.13 -18.69 6.82
CA GLY A 3 3.37 -17.76 5.73
C GLY A 3 4.17 -18.40 4.61
N ILE A 4 4.15 -17.80 3.41
CA ILE A 4 4.81 -18.34 2.22
C ILE A 4 6.31 -18.60 2.48
N TYR A 5 6.96 -17.76 3.27
CA TYR A 5 8.40 -17.85 3.53
C TYR A 5 8.76 -18.68 4.78
N ASP A 6 7.77 -19.15 5.55
CA ASP A 6 8.00 -20.07 6.68
C ASP A 6 8.15 -21.54 6.23
N ASP A 7 7.67 -21.85 5.02
CA ASP A 7 7.78 -23.17 4.41
C ASP A 7 9.08 -23.23 3.57
N PRO A 8 10.05 -24.11 3.91
CA PRO A 8 11.32 -24.21 3.19
C PRO A 8 11.17 -24.51 1.70
N TRP A 9 10.14 -25.26 1.30
CA TRP A 9 9.90 -25.59 -0.12
C TRP A 9 9.39 -24.37 -0.89
N ARG A 10 8.50 -23.59 -0.28
CA ARG A 10 7.97 -22.37 -0.90
C ARG A 10 9.04 -21.28 -0.98
N LEU A 11 9.84 -21.11 0.08
CA LEU A 11 10.97 -20.19 0.07
C LEU A 11 11.98 -20.55 -1.01
N LYS A 12 12.30 -21.84 -1.17
CA LYS A 12 13.18 -22.31 -2.25
C LYS A 12 12.61 -21.98 -3.63
N ALA A 13 11.33 -22.29 -3.86
CA ALA A 13 10.67 -22.02 -5.14
C ALA A 13 10.62 -20.52 -5.48
N GLU A 14 10.47 -19.66 -4.48
CA GLU A 14 10.52 -18.20 -4.63
C GLU A 14 11.91 -17.73 -5.05
N LYS A 15 12.95 -18.17 -4.34
CA LYS A 15 14.35 -17.85 -4.67
C LYS A 15 14.70 -18.23 -6.11
N GLU A 16 14.36 -19.45 -6.50
CA GLU A 16 14.57 -19.92 -7.87
C GLU A 16 13.79 -19.09 -8.90
N ARG A 17 12.60 -18.58 -8.56
CA ARG A 17 11.84 -17.70 -9.46
C ARG A 17 12.54 -16.36 -9.64
N MET A 18 13.02 -15.74 -8.56
CA MET A 18 13.74 -14.47 -8.63
C MET A 18 15.06 -14.59 -9.39
N GLU A 19 15.83 -15.65 -9.18
CA GLU A 19 17.06 -15.93 -9.94
C GLU A 19 16.77 -16.09 -11.43
N ARG A 20 15.71 -16.81 -11.82
CA ARG A 20 15.33 -16.96 -13.23
C ARG A 20 14.99 -15.65 -13.92
N ILE A 21 14.49 -14.66 -13.17
CA ILE A 21 14.15 -13.33 -13.68
C ILE A 21 15.39 -12.40 -13.65
N GLY A 22 16.51 -12.86 -13.08
CA GLY A 22 17.80 -12.16 -13.10
C GLY A 22 18.08 -11.32 -11.86
N PHE A 23 17.34 -11.52 -10.77
CA PHE A 23 17.63 -10.84 -9.50
C PHE A 23 18.86 -11.43 -8.82
N ASP A 24 19.73 -10.55 -8.34
CA ASP A 24 20.81 -10.91 -7.42
C ASP A 24 20.23 -11.17 -6.02
N LEU A 25 20.18 -12.44 -5.60
CA LEU A 25 19.63 -12.84 -4.31
C LEU A 25 20.41 -12.27 -3.11
N SER A 26 21.65 -11.81 -3.28
CA SER A 26 22.36 -11.13 -2.21
C SER A 26 21.71 -9.79 -1.82
N ARG A 27 20.85 -9.25 -2.69
CA ARG A 27 20.09 -8.01 -2.49
C ARG A 27 18.63 -8.26 -2.10
N VAL A 28 18.24 -9.51 -1.85
CA VAL A 28 16.86 -9.90 -1.53
C VAL A 28 16.82 -10.59 -0.17
N TYR A 29 16.05 -10.02 0.75
CA TYR A 29 15.76 -10.61 2.05
C TYR A 29 14.35 -11.17 2.05
N PHE A 30 14.22 -12.43 2.49
CA PHE A 30 12.93 -13.10 2.66
C PHE A 30 12.66 -13.25 4.14
N GLU A 31 11.48 -12.81 4.59
CA GLU A 31 11.10 -12.85 5.99
C GLU A 31 9.85 -13.69 6.21
N GLY A 32 9.92 -14.65 7.13
CA GLY A 32 8.78 -15.45 7.56
C GLY A 32 7.71 -14.62 8.26
N PHE A 33 6.60 -15.26 8.59
CA PHE A 33 5.52 -14.61 9.33
C PHE A 33 5.99 -14.21 10.73
N THR A 34 5.60 -13.01 11.16
CA THR A 34 5.76 -12.56 12.54
C THR A 34 4.57 -11.70 12.97
N ASN A 35 4.15 -11.84 14.23
CA ASN A 35 3.16 -10.95 14.84
C ASN A 35 3.73 -9.53 15.10
N LEU A 36 5.04 -9.36 15.00
CA LEU A 36 5.74 -8.08 15.18
C LEU A 36 6.08 -7.41 13.84
N TYR A 37 5.37 -7.76 12.77
CA TYR A 37 5.69 -7.31 11.41
C TYR A 37 5.68 -5.79 11.26
N LEU A 38 4.89 -5.07 12.05
CA LEU A 38 4.87 -3.60 12.02
C LEU A 38 6.27 -3.00 12.28
N ASN A 39 7.10 -3.65 13.10
CA ASN A 39 8.46 -3.18 13.36
C ASN A 39 9.35 -3.21 12.11
N ARG A 40 9.04 -4.06 11.12
CA ARG A 40 9.81 -4.20 9.89
C ARG A 40 9.64 -3.02 8.95
N TYR A 41 8.56 -2.26 9.06
CA TYR A 41 8.42 -1.01 8.31
C TYR A 41 9.47 0.04 8.69
N ASN A 42 10.03 -0.02 9.91
CA ASN A 42 11.13 0.89 10.30
C ASN A 42 12.43 0.64 9.53
N ASP A 43 12.55 -0.53 8.89
CA ASP A 43 13.71 -0.90 8.06
C ASP A 43 13.43 -0.65 6.56
N MET A 44 12.28 -0.05 6.20
CA MET A 44 11.85 0.18 4.82
C MET A 44 11.83 1.68 4.49
N ASP A 45 12.45 2.04 3.36
CA ASP A 45 12.36 3.41 2.83
C ASP A 45 11.12 3.60 1.94
N ILE A 46 10.74 2.58 1.18
CA ILE A 46 9.63 2.61 0.22
C ILE A 46 8.90 1.28 0.24
N ALA A 47 7.57 1.31 0.29
CA ALA A 47 6.72 0.16 0.06
C ALA A 47 6.24 0.14 -1.40
N LEU A 48 6.39 -1.00 -2.05
CA LEU A 48 5.94 -1.21 -3.42
C LEU A 48 4.62 -1.99 -3.40
N ASP A 49 3.54 -1.33 -3.78
CA ASP A 49 2.22 -1.95 -3.80
C ASP A 49 2.10 -2.96 -4.95
N THR A 50 1.40 -4.06 -4.72
CA THR A 50 1.22 -5.11 -5.74
C THR A 50 0.11 -4.78 -6.72
N PHE A 51 0.15 -5.37 -7.92
CA PHE A 51 -0.93 -5.28 -8.90
C PHE A 51 -1.10 -6.65 -9.60
N PRO A 52 -2.32 -6.99 -10.08
CA PRO A 52 -3.54 -6.19 -10.11
C PRO A 52 -4.28 -6.10 -8.76
N TYR A 53 -3.81 -6.79 -7.71
CA TYR A 53 -4.43 -6.74 -6.40
C TYR A 53 -3.58 -5.92 -5.42
N PRO A 54 -3.85 -4.62 -5.26
CA PRO A 54 -3.13 -3.78 -4.31
C PRO A 54 -3.47 -4.11 -2.87
N GLY A 55 -2.60 -3.65 -1.98
CA GLY A 55 -2.86 -3.58 -0.57
C GLY A 55 -4.05 -2.67 -0.25
N GLY A 56 -4.63 -2.93 0.92
CA GLY A 56 -5.55 -2.01 1.59
C GLY A 56 -5.05 -1.79 3.00
N GLY A 57 -5.22 -2.80 3.86
CA GLY A 57 -4.68 -2.78 5.22
C GLY A 57 -3.16 -2.61 5.27
N THR A 58 -2.40 -3.37 4.47
CA THR A 58 -0.94 -3.25 4.43
C THR A 58 -0.46 -1.89 3.93
N THR A 59 -1.19 -1.27 3.00
CA THR A 59 -0.94 0.10 2.53
C THR A 59 -1.15 1.09 3.67
N CYS A 60 -2.25 0.97 4.43
CA CYS A 60 -2.48 1.79 5.62
C CYS A 60 -1.41 1.55 6.70
N ASP A 61 -0.99 0.30 6.94
CA ASP A 61 0.07 -0.02 7.90
C ASP A 61 1.39 0.66 7.53
N ALA A 62 1.79 0.59 6.26
CA ALA A 62 3.00 1.25 5.75
C ALA A 62 2.94 2.77 5.99
N LEU A 63 1.82 3.40 5.64
CA LEU A 63 1.63 4.85 5.79
C LEU A 63 1.60 5.26 7.27
N LEU A 64 0.92 4.51 8.14
CA LEU A 64 0.92 4.75 9.59
C LEU A 64 2.32 4.58 10.20
N MET A 65 3.19 3.79 9.57
CA MET A 65 4.60 3.64 9.92
C MET A 65 5.52 4.63 9.18
N ASN A 66 4.96 5.68 8.56
CA ASN A 66 5.67 6.71 7.80
C ASN A 66 6.41 6.22 6.54
N VAL A 67 6.06 5.06 5.99
CA VAL A 67 6.68 4.53 4.77
C VAL A 67 5.85 4.95 3.55
N PRO A 68 6.41 5.72 2.59
CA PRO A 68 5.71 6.05 1.35
C PRO A 68 5.43 4.79 0.53
N VAL A 69 4.24 4.74 -0.08
CA VAL A 69 3.80 3.62 -0.92
C VAL A 69 3.71 4.09 -2.37
N VAL A 70 4.32 3.36 -3.30
CA VAL A 70 4.11 3.55 -4.75
C VAL A 70 3.06 2.54 -5.20
N THR A 71 2.01 3.01 -5.89
CA THR A 71 0.90 2.16 -6.35
C THR A 71 0.61 2.37 -7.83
N LEU A 72 0.00 1.37 -8.47
CA LEU A 72 -0.42 1.43 -9.88
C LEU A 72 -1.93 1.57 -9.95
N GLU A 73 -2.42 2.63 -10.60
CA GLU A 73 -3.85 2.79 -10.89
C GLU A 73 -4.31 1.72 -11.88
N GLY A 74 -5.23 0.86 -11.43
CA GLY A 74 -5.93 -0.07 -12.31
C GLY A 74 -7.30 0.40 -12.78
N ASN A 75 -7.99 -0.48 -13.51
CA ASN A 75 -9.26 -0.17 -14.18
C ASN A 75 -10.49 -0.55 -13.35
N SER A 76 -10.35 -1.52 -12.45
CA SER A 76 -11.44 -2.01 -11.59
C SER A 76 -11.42 -1.35 -10.22
N ASN A 77 -12.55 -1.34 -9.51
CA ASN A 77 -12.63 -0.74 -8.16
C ASN A 77 -11.59 -1.32 -7.18
N HIS A 78 -11.39 -2.65 -7.19
CA HIS A 78 -10.41 -3.30 -6.31
C HIS A 78 -8.95 -2.98 -6.67
N GLU A 79 -8.69 -2.60 -7.92
CA GLU A 79 -7.36 -2.21 -8.40
C GLU A 79 -7.03 -0.75 -8.06
N ARG A 80 -7.99 0.01 -7.49
CA ARG A 80 -7.84 1.44 -7.16
C ARG A 80 -7.78 1.72 -5.66
N PHE A 81 -7.65 0.70 -4.81
CA PHE A 81 -7.54 0.91 -3.36
C PHE A 81 -6.31 1.74 -2.98
N GLY A 82 -5.12 1.36 -3.47
CA GLY A 82 -3.90 2.11 -3.25
C GLY A 82 -4.02 3.56 -3.71
N LYS A 83 -4.50 3.77 -4.95
CA LYS A 83 -4.80 5.12 -5.48
C LYS A 83 -5.70 5.91 -4.54
N SER A 84 -6.88 5.39 -4.20
CA SER A 84 -7.86 6.10 -3.37
C SER A 84 -7.26 6.50 -2.01
N ILE A 85 -6.44 5.64 -1.40
CA ILE A 85 -5.78 5.94 -0.13
C ILE A 85 -4.78 7.09 -0.32
N LEU A 86 -3.90 7.00 -1.32
CA LEU A 86 -2.84 7.99 -1.54
C LEU A 86 -3.40 9.38 -1.91
N GLU A 87 -4.42 9.45 -2.76
CA GLU A 87 -5.07 10.72 -3.11
C GLU A 87 -5.71 11.39 -1.88
N ASN A 88 -6.34 10.60 -1.00
CA ASN A 88 -6.97 11.14 0.22
C ASN A 88 -5.98 11.65 1.27
N ILE A 89 -4.70 11.29 1.17
CA ILE A 89 -3.62 11.81 2.04
C ILE A 89 -2.67 12.78 1.31
N GLY A 90 -3.01 13.16 0.07
CA GLY A 90 -2.25 14.11 -0.75
C GLY A 90 -0.88 13.59 -1.20
N LEU A 91 -0.80 12.31 -1.56
CA LEU A 91 0.36 11.64 -2.16
C LEU A 91 0.06 11.15 -3.58
N ASP A 92 -0.71 11.92 -4.35
CA ASP A 92 -1.10 11.61 -5.73
C ASP A 92 0.11 11.43 -6.65
N ASP A 93 1.25 12.02 -6.28
CA ASP A 93 2.52 11.92 -6.99
C ASP A 93 3.23 10.57 -6.83
N LEU A 94 2.66 9.66 -6.04
CA LEU A 94 3.08 8.25 -5.90
C LEU A 94 2.11 7.26 -6.59
N VAL A 95 1.12 7.77 -7.34
CA VAL A 95 0.16 6.97 -8.12
C VAL A 95 0.59 6.92 -9.58
N ALA A 96 1.08 5.76 -10.01
CA ALA A 96 1.43 5.50 -11.40
C ALA A 96 0.19 5.17 -12.25
N LYS A 97 0.23 5.52 -13.55
CA LYS A 97 -0.81 5.19 -14.54
C LYS A 97 -0.34 4.15 -15.56
N SER A 98 0.91 3.74 -15.49
CA SER A 98 1.48 2.64 -16.27
C SER A 98 2.57 1.92 -15.49
N THR A 99 2.95 0.72 -15.92
CA THR A 99 4.05 -0.02 -15.29
C THR A 99 5.40 0.70 -15.43
N ASP A 100 5.61 1.42 -16.54
CA ASP A 100 6.84 2.19 -16.75
C ASP A 100 6.90 3.37 -15.78
N GLU A 101 5.78 4.08 -15.62
CA GLU A 101 5.66 5.17 -14.65
C GLU A 101 5.81 4.68 -13.20
N TYR A 102 5.30 3.49 -12.88
CA TYR A 102 5.49 2.85 -11.57
C TYR A 102 6.98 2.64 -11.26
N VAL A 103 7.72 2.11 -12.23
CA VAL A 103 9.17 1.91 -12.11
C VAL A 103 9.88 3.26 -11.98
N ASP A 104 9.54 4.25 -12.81
CA ASP A 104 10.14 5.57 -12.78
C ASP A 104 9.91 6.28 -11.44
N ILE A 105 8.69 6.24 -10.90
CA ILE A 105 8.38 6.82 -9.59
C ILE A 105 9.21 6.13 -8.50
N ALA A 106 9.23 4.79 -8.48
CA ALA A 106 9.97 4.03 -7.47
C ALA A 106 11.49 4.32 -7.52
N VAL A 107 12.08 4.33 -8.72
CA VAL A 107 13.51 4.58 -8.91
C VAL A 107 13.87 6.02 -8.57
N ASN A 108 13.08 7.00 -9.03
CA ASN A 108 13.34 8.41 -8.74
C ASN A 108 13.18 8.70 -7.25
N LEU A 109 12.18 8.10 -6.58
CA LEU A 109 11.99 8.25 -5.14
C LEU A 109 13.16 7.62 -4.37
N ALA A 110 13.62 6.42 -4.76
CA ALA A 110 14.77 5.77 -4.14
C ALA A 110 16.08 6.57 -4.28
N ALA A 111 16.21 7.37 -5.35
CA ALA A 111 17.36 8.23 -5.58
C ALA A 111 17.27 9.59 -4.85
N ASP A 112 16.08 9.99 -4.40
CA ASP A 112 15.83 11.30 -3.78
C ASP A 112 15.70 11.19 -2.26
N THR A 113 16.85 11.21 -1.58
CA THR A 113 16.92 11.08 -0.12
C THR A 113 16.24 12.22 0.62
N GLU A 114 16.19 13.43 0.04
CA GLU A 114 15.50 14.57 0.66
C GLU A 114 13.99 14.40 0.60
N ARG A 115 13.46 13.92 -0.53
CA ARG A 115 12.03 13.60 -0.66
C ARG A 115 11.62 12.44 0.25
N LEU A 116 12.43 11.39 0.36
CA LEU A 116 12.21 10.30 1.31
C LEU A 116 12.15 10.81 2.75
N LYS A 117 13.14 11.60 3.16
CA LYS A 117 13.19 12.20 4.50
C LYS A 117 11.95 13.06 4.77
N LYS A 118 11.52 13.85 3.79
CA LYS A 118 10.30 14.65 3.90
C LYS A 118 9.09 13.76 4.13
N TYR A 119 8.89 12.73 3.32
CA TYR A 119 7.78 11.79 3.49
C TYR A 119 7.81 11.10 4.85
N HIS A 120 8.96 10.58 5.28
CA HIS A 120 9.09 9.96 6.59
C HIS A 120 8.75 10.90 7.75
N SER A 121 8.87 12.22 7.57
CA SER A 121 8.52 13.22 8.58
C SER A 121 7.07 13.70 8.54
N GLU A 122 6.34 13.47 7.43
CA GLU A 122 5.03 14.10 7.20
C GLU A 122 3.89 13.09 7.03
N ILE A 123 4.14 11.85 6.61
CA ILE A 123 3.08 10.91 6.22
C ILE A 123 2.13 10.61 7.37
N TYR A 124 2.62 10.35 8.58
CA TYR A 124 1.76 10.08 9.73
C TYR A 124 0.80 11.24 10.02
N ASP A 125 1.31 12.48 9.99
CA ASP A 125 0.50 13.68 10.19
C ASP A 125 -0.54 13.87 9.09
N ARG A 126 -0.19 13.56 7.83
CA ARG A 126 -1.14 13.57 6.70
C ARG A 126 -2.22 12.51 6.88
N MET A 127 -1.83 11.29 7.24
CA MET A 127 -2.72 10.15 7.44
C MET A 127 -3.74 10.45 8.56
N THR A 128 -3.27 10.86 9.73
CA THR A 128 -4.11 11.11 10.92
C THR A 128 -5.05 12.30 10.76
N ARG A 129 -4.77 13.23 9.86
CA ARG A 129 -5.64 14.38 9.53
C ARG A 129 -6.53 14.15 8.30
N SER A 130 -6.35 13.03 7.60
CA SER A 130 -7.11 12.73 6.38
C SER A 130 -8.53 12.25 6.69
N ALA A 131 -9.40 12.32 5.68
CA ALA A 131 -10.75 11.76 5.75
C ALA A 131 -10.76 10.24 6.03
N ILE A 132 -9.67 9.53 5.71
CA ILE A 132 -9.54 8.08 5.99
C ILE A 132 -9.61 7.79 7.50
N MET A 133 -9.10 8.71 8.32
CA MET A 133 -9.07 8.57 9.78
C MET A 133 -10.24 9.28 10.47
N ASP A 134 -11.11 9.96 9.71
CA ASP A 134 -12.31 10.61 10.26
C ASP A 134 -13.48 9.62 10.36
N GLN A 135 -13.54 8.95 11.51
CA GLN A 135 -14.58 7.96 11.81
C GLN A 135 -15.98 8.59 11.85
N SER A 136 -16.10 9.87 12.24
CA SER A 136 -17.40 10.53 12.37
C SER A 136 -17.99 10.86 11.00
N ILE A 137 -17.18 11.39 10.08
CA ILE A 137 -17.62 11.61 8.70
C ILE A 137 -17.95 10.27 8.04
N TYR A 138 -17.07 9.27 8.18
CA TYR A 138 -17.32 7.95 7.61
C TYR A 138 -18.64 7.33 8.09
N MET A 139 -18.91 7.37 9.40
CA MET A 139 -20.14 6.80 9.95
C MET A 139 -21.37 7.56 9.46
N LYS A 140 -21.30 8.89 9.42
CA LYS A 140 -22.40 9.72 8.91
C LYS A 140 -22.72 9.39 7.45
N ASP A 141 -21.71 9.36 6.59
CA ASP A 141 -21.91 9.07 5.16
C ASP A 141 -22.49 7.66 4.94
N LEU A 142 -22.08 6.69 5.79
CA LEU A 142 -22.62 5.33 5.78
C LEU A 142 -24.10 5.27 6.21
N GLU A 143 -24.46 5.98 7.28
CA GLU A 143 -25.85 6.07 7.76
C GLU A 143 -26.76 6.71 6.71
N GLU A 144 -26.34 7.84 6.13
CA GLU A 144 -27.08 8.51 5.04
C GLU A 144 -27.27 7.58 3.83
N ALA A 145 -26.24 6.80 3.48
CA ALA A 145 -26.35 5.82 2.39
C ALA A 145 -27.35 4.70 2.72
N TYR A 146 -27.36 4.19 3.96
CA TYR A 146 -28.32 3.17 4.38
C TYR A 146 -29.76 3.69 4.45
N GLU A 147 -29.96 4.89 4.98
CA GLU A 147 -31.27 5.54 5.00
C GLU A 147 -31.81 5.73 3.58
N LYS A 148 -30.95 6.15 2.64
CA LYS A 148 -31.32 6.28 1.24
C LYS A 148 -31.74 4.93 0.63
N ILE A 149 -30.94 3.88 0.81
CA ILE A 149 -31.26 2.54 0.28
C ILE A 149 -32.59 2.05 0.85
N PHE A 150 -32.83 2.27 2.14
CA PHE A 150 -34.08 1.86 2.78
C PHE A 150 -35.28 2.67 2.27
N GLY A 151 -35.12 3.98 2.07
CA GLY A 151 -36.13 4.84 1.46
C GLY A 151 -36.50 4.39 0.05
N ASP A 152 -35.49 4.16 -0.81
CA ASP A 152 -35.68 3.68 -2.18
C ASP A 152 -36.44 2.32 -2.21
N TRP A 153 -36.19 1.44 -1.23
CA TRP A 153 -36.89 0.15 -1.11
C TRP A 153 -38.36 0.31 -0.66
N LEU A 154 -38.67 1.24 0.24
CA LEU A 154 -40.05 1.48 0.67
C LEU A 154 -40.94 2.02 -0.47
N GLU A 155 -40.34 2.69 -1.45
CA GLU A 155 -41.02 3.24 -2.62
C GLU A 155 -41.16 2.25 -3.79
N SER A 156 -40.52 1.07 -3.71
CA SER A 156 -40.59 -0.01 -4.72
C SER A 156 -41.68 -1.04 -4.44
#